data_AF-A0A954D094-F1
#
_entry.id   AF-A0A954D094-F1
#
_cell.length_a   1.000
_cell.length_b   1.000
_cell.length_c   1.000
_cell.angle_alpha   90.00
_cell.angle_beta   90.00
_cell.angle_gamma   90.00
#
_symmetry.space_group_name_H-M   'P 1'
#
loop_
_entity.id
_entity.type
_entity.pdbx_description
1 polymer ?
#
loop_
_entity_poly.entity_id
_entity_poly.type
_entity_poly.pdbx_seq_one_letter_code
_entity_poly.pdbx_strand_id
1 'polypeptide(L)'
;MSTSHPHNRILAACLLCASLAGAQAPAKLRIVATVPDLADLLQRIGGDRVAPQCLTTGQEDLHLVRTRPSLLIQLRRADAFVQLGLDAEHAWVPPLLRSARNAAIQPSGKGFCDASRGVKPLQVPQRTNRGAGPDIHPYGNPHYNLD
;
A
#
# COMPACT_ATOMS: atom_id res chain seq x y z
N MET A 1 -19.64 -62.86 -9.14
CA MET A 1 -18.32 -62.41 -8.66
C MET A 1 -17.79 -61.39 -9.66
N SER A 2 -17.83 -60.11 -9.29
CA SER A 2 -17.47 -58.99 -10.17
C SER A 2 -15.97 -58.73 -10.10
N THR A 3 -15.27 -58.89 -11.22
CA THR A 3 -13.82 -58.65 -11.32
C THR A 3 -13.57 -57.16 -11.47
N SER A 4 -13.37 -56.46 -10.34
CA SER A 4 -12.97 -55.05 -10.35
C SER A 4 -11.61 -54.91 -11.05
N HIS A 5 -11.61 -54.31 -12.25
CA HIS A 5 -10.38 -54.08 -13.01
C HIS A 5 -9.53 -53.01 -12.31
N PRO A 6 -8.30 -53.32 -11.87
CA PRO A 6 -7.46 -52.41 -11.08
C PRO A 6 -7.12 -51.12 -11.84
N HIS A 7 -7.09 -51.18 -13.17
CA HIS A 7 -6.83 -50.03 -14.04
C HIS A 7 -7.90 -48.93 -13.92
N ASN A 8 -9.19 -49.28 -13.76
CA ASN A 8 -10.26 -48.29 -13.55
C ASN A 8 -10.13 -47.59 -12.19
N ARG A 9 -9.62 -48.28 -11.17
CA ARG A 9 -9.38 -47.71 -9.84
C ARG A 9 -8.19 -46.77 -9.83
N ILE A 10 -7.14 -47.10 -10.59
CA ILE A 10 -5.94 -46.25 -10.74
C ILE A 10 -6.29 -44.99 -11.55
N LEU A 11 -7.04 -45.12 -12.65
CA LEU A 11 -7.51 -43.96 -13.43
C LEU A 11 -8.44 -43.05 -12.61
N ALA A 12 -9.37 -43.62 -11.83
CA ALA A 12 -10.25 -42.85 -10.96
C ALA A 12 -9.48 -42.14 -9.83
N ALA A 13 -8.44 -42.77 -9.26
CA ALA A 13 -7.59 -42.16 -8.25
C ALA A 13 -6.72 -41.02 -8.82
N CYS A 14 -6.19 -41.16 -10.05
CA CYS A 14 -5.45 -40.11 -10.72
C CYS A 14 -6.33 -38.90 -11.08
N LEU A 15 -7.56 -39.12 -11.54
CA LEU A 15 -8.54 -38.05 -11.82
C LEU A 15 -8.96 -37.31 -10.53
N LEU A 16 -9.11 -38.02 -9.41
CA LEU A 16 -9.42 -37.42 -8.12
C LEU A 16 -8.26 -36.58 -7.57
N CYS A 17 -7.01 -37.05 -7.70
CA CYS A 17 -5.82 -36.27 -7.31
C CYS A 17 -5.62 -35.01 -8.19
N ALA A 18 -5.92 -35.08 -9.48
CA ALA A 18 -5.85 -33.93 -10.38
C ALA A 18 -6.92 -32.85 -10.05
N SER A 19 -8.09 -33.26 -9.54
CA SER A 19 -9.13 -32.31 -9.10
C SER A 19 -8.84 -31.61 -7.76
N LEU A 20 -7.94 -32.17 -6.95
CA LEU A 20 -7.49 -31.58 -5.68
C LEU A 20 -6.30 -30.62 -5.86
N ALA A 21 -5.65 -30.63 -7.02
CA ALA A 21 -4.68 -29.62 -7.42
C ALA A 21 -5.41 -28.33 -7.88
N GLY A 22 -6.19 -27.73 -6.98
CA GLY A 22 -6.81 -26.44 -7.24
C GLY A 22 -5.74 -25.40 -7.58
N ALA A 23 -5.97 -24.61 -8.62
CA ALA A 23 -5.09 -23.50 -8.97
C ALA A 23 -5.02 -22.53 -7.79
N GLN A 24 -3.88 -22.49 -7.10
CA GLN A 24 -3.63 -21.48 -6.07
C GLN A 24 -3.66 -20.11 -6.75
N ALA A 25 -4.63 -19.26 -6.39
CA ALA A 25 -4.63 -17.89 -6.87
C ALA A 25 -3.30 -17.22 -6.47
N PRO A 26 -2.66 -16.46 -7.38
CA PRO A 26 -1.42 -15.78 -7.04
C PRO A 26 -1.63 -14.85 -5.84
N ALA A 27 -0.65 -14.82 -4.94
CA ALA A 27 -0.72 -13.98 -3.75
C ALA A 27 -0.86 -12.51 -4.15
N LYS A 28 -1.87 -11.82 -3.60
CA LYS A 28 -2.09 -10.40 -3.86
C LYS A 28 -0.94 -9.57 -3.26
N LEU A 29 -0.52 -8.53 -3.97
CA LEU A 29 0.47 -7.57 -3.50
C LEU A 29 -0.10 -6.75 -2.35
N ARG A 30 0.55 -6.75 -1.18
CA ARG A 30 0.13 -5.97 -0.01
C ARG A 30 0.68 -4.56 -0.13
N ILE A 31 -0.18 -3.61 -0.47
CA ILE A 31 0.20 -2.21 -0.64
C ILE A 31 -0.34 -1.42 0.54
N VAL A 32 0.49 -0.59 1.15
CA VAL A 32 0.06 0.32 2.22
C VAL A 32 0.05 1.75 1.69
N ALA A 33 -1.09 2.43 1.76
CA ALA A 33 -1.26 3.82 1.40
C ALA A 33 -1.42 4.71 2.64
N THR A 34 -1.01 5.97 2.55
CA THR A 34 -1.19 6.94 3.65
C THR A 34 -2.61 7.45 3.78
N VAL A 35 -3.31 7.67 2.66
CA VAL A 35 -4.68 8.23 2.60
C VAL A 35 -5.68 7.33 1.83
N PRO A 36 -6.99 7.40 2.15
CA PRO A 36 -7.99 6.50 1.56
C PRO A 36 -8.09 6.62 0.03
N ASP A 37 -7.98 7.83 -0.53
CA ASP A 37 -8.06 8.07 -1.96
C ASP A 37 -6.99 7.30 -2.74
N LEU A 38 -5.76 7.25 -2.21
CA LEU A 38 -4.68 6.46 -2.78
C LEU A 38 -4.98 4.96 -2.68
N ALA A 39 -5.53 4.49 -1.56
CA ALA A 39 -5.92 3.08 -1.42
C ALA A 39 -7.00 2.68 -2.43
N ASP A 40 -8.01 3.53 -2.66
CA ASP A 40 -9.05 3.32 -3.68
C ASP A 40 -8.46 3.31 -5.09
N LEU A 41 -7.60 4.28 -5.43
CA LEU A 41 -6.92 4.34 -6.72
C LEU A 41 -6.07 3.09 -6.97
N LEU A 42 -5.31 2.64 -5.97
CA LEU A 42 -4.53 1.41 -6.06
C LEU A 42 -5.42 0.18 -6.29
N GLN A 43 -6.58 0.10 -5.62
CA GLN A 43 -7.54 -0.99 -5.83
C GLN A 43 -8.11 -0.97 -7.25
N ARG A 44 -8.41 0.20 -7.81
CA ARG A 44 -8.91 0.34 -9.19
C ARG A 44 -7.87 -0.06 -10.23
N ILE A 45 -6.62 0.34 -10.05
CA ILE A 45 -5.52 0.02 -10.99
C ILE A 45 -5.12 -1.45 -10.88
N GLY A 46 -4.94 -1.94 -9.66
CA GLY A 46 -4.42 -3.27 -9.39
C GLY A 46 -5.47 -4.38 -9.52
N GLY A 47 -6.74 -4.07 -9.29
CA GLY A 47 -7.84 -5.03 -9.27
C GLY A 47 -7.57 -6.18 -8.30
N ASP A 48 -7.81 -7.41 -8.74
CA ASP A 48 -7.60 -8.60 -7.91
C ASP A 48 -6.14 -8.95 -7.64
N ARG A 49 -5.17 -8.22 -8.20
CA ARG A 49 -3.75 -8.47 -7.98
C ARG A 49 -3.20 -7.79 -6.72
N VAL A 50 -3.98 -6.89 -6.11
CA VAL A 50 -3.55 -6.08 -4.98
C VAL A 50 -4.50 -6.23 -3.80
N ALA A 51 -3.97 -5.99 -2.61
CA ALA A 51 -4.72 -5.88 -1.36
C ALA A 51 -4.26 -4.59 -0.66
N PRO A 52 -4.80 -3.42 -1.05
CA PRO A 52 -4.43 -2.14 -0.46
C PRO A 52 -4.93 -2.05 0.98
N GLN A 53 -4.13 -1.44 1.85
CA GLN A 53 -4.49 -1.04 3.21
C GLN A 53 -4.18 0.45 3.38
N CYS A 54 -5.03 1.18 4.10
CA CYS A 54 -4.78 2.58 4.42
C CYS A 54 -4.32 2.74 5.87
N LEU A 55 -3.36 3.64 6.12
CA LEU A 55 -2.91 3.98 7.47
C LEU A 55 -3.87 4.93 8.19
N THR A 56 -4.56 5.80 7.45
CA THR A 56 -5.55 6.75 7.96
C THR A 56 -6.98 6.34 7.60
N THR A 57 -7.95 6.91 8.29
CA THR A 57 -9.38 6.75 8.00
C THR A 57 -9.93 7.87 7.13
N GLY A 58 -9.18 8.97 6.99
CA GLY A 58 -9.63 10.20 6.33
C GLY A 58 -10.30 11.20 7.29
N GLN A 59 -10.45 10.83 8.57
CA GLN A 59 -10.92 11.74 9.62
C GLN A 59 -9.78 12.44 10.36
N GLU A 60 -8.57 11.89 10.27
CA GLU A 60 -7.38 12.49 10.86
C GLU A 60 -6.93 13.71 10.06
N ASP A 61 -6.37 14.69 10.77
CA ASP A 61 -5.49 15.67 10.15
C ASP A 61 -4.24 14.95 9.61
N LEU A 62 -4.06 14.98 8.29
CA LEU A 62 -2.97 14.31 7.59
C LEU A 62 -1.59 14.77 8.07
N HIS A 63 -1.47 15.98 8.58
CA HIS A 63 -0.21 16.53 9.09
C HIS A 63 0.10 16.05 10.52
N LEU A 64 -0.91 15.57 11.25
CA LEU A 64 -0.82 15.26 12.69
C LEU A 64 -1.27 13.82 13.01
N VAL A 65 -1.12 12.89 12.07
CA VAL A 65 -1.50 11.49 12.28
C VAL A 65 -0.70 10.88 13.44
N ARG A 66 -1.42 10.43 14.47
CA ARG A 66 -0.83 9.77 15.63
C ARG A 66 -0.35 8.37 15.28
N THR A 67 0.96 8.15 15.42
CA THR A 67 1.55 6.82 15.22
C THR A 67 1.11 5.83 16.30
N ARG A 68 0.75 4.60 15.92
CA ARG A 68 0.33 3.51 16.81
C ARG A 68 0.90 2.16 16.37
N PRO A 69 1.09 1.17 17.28
CA PRO A 69 1.72 -0.11 16.94
C PRO A 69 1.07 -0.87 15.79
N SER A 70 -0.25 -0.73 15.58
CA SER A 70 -0.95 -1.37 14.47
C SER A 70 -0.46 -0.91 13.10
N LEU A 71 -0.11 0.38 12.93
CA LEU A 71 0.42 0.90 11.66
C LEU A 71 1.79 0.27 11.34
N LEU A 72 2.59 0.05 12.39
CA LEU A 72 3.89 -0.59 12.27
C LEU A 72 3.79 -2.03 11.75
N ILE A 73 2.80 -2.77 12.23
CA ILE A 73 2.55 -4.15 11.81
C ILE A 73 2.15 -4.21 10.33
N GLN A 74 1.32 -3.27 9.87
CA GLN A 74 0.94 -3.15 8.47
C GLN A 74 2.18 -2.88 7.59
N LEU A 75 2.98 -1.87 7.94
CA LEU A 75 4.19 -1.50 7.19
C LEU A 75 5.25 -2.61 7.18
N ARG A 76 5.44 -3.33 8.29
CA ARG A 76 6.40 -4.44 8.36
C ARG A 76 6.06 -5.56 7.37
N ARG A 77 4.79 -5.73 7.03
CA ARG A 77 4.29 -6.75 6.11
C ARG A 77 4.05 -6.20 4.70
N ALA A 78 4.24 -4.92 4.44
CA ALA A 78 3.95 -4.34 3.14
C ALA A 78 4.96 -4.80 2.08
N ASP A 79 4.46 -5.09 0.89
CA ASP A 79 5.30 -5.32 -0.29
C ASP A 79 5.59 -3.98 -1.00
N ALA A 80 4.67 -3.02 -0.88
CA ALA A 80 4.81 -1.65 -1.35
C ALA A 80 4.16 -0.63 -0.40
N PHE A 81 4.65 0.60 -0.42
CA PHE A 81 4.16 1.76 0.32
C PHE A 81 3.97 2.95 -0.60
N VAL A 82 2.85 3.66 -0.48
CA VAL A 82 2.52 4.83 -1.29
C VAL A 82 2.11 5.98 -0.39
N GLN A 83 2.80 7.11 -0.52
CA GLN A 83 2.45 8.37 0.15
C GLN A 83 1.92 9.39 -0.84
N LEU A 84 1.18 10.38 -0.34
CA LEU A 84 0.73 11.55 -1.09
C LEU A 84 1.92 12.43 -1.46
N GLY A 85 2.85 12.69 -0.54
CA GLY A 85 4.04 13.48 -0.82
C GLY A 85 3.82 14.99 -0.70
N LEU A 86 4.70 15.78 -1.30
CA LEU A 86 4.80 17.24 -1.08
C LEU A 86 4.87 17.64 0.42
N ASP A 87 5.60 16.85 1.22
CA ASP A 87 5.73 17.00 2.68
C ASP A 87 4.45 16.76 3.50
N ALA A 88 3.35 16.30 2.91
CA ALA A 88 2.10 16.13 3.65
C ALA A 88 2.28 15.24 4.90
N GLU A 89 3.02 14.15 4.77
CA GLU A 89 3.21 13.16 5.83
C GLU A 89 4.55 13.24 6.59
N HIS A 90 5.29 14.33 6.43
CA HIS A 90 6.68 14.47 6.90
C HIS A 90 6.87 14.20 8.40
N ALA A 91 5.88 14.55 9.22
CA ALA A 91 5.95 14.44 10.67
C ALA A 91 5.86 12.99 11.19
N TRP A 92 5.24 12.08 10.43
CA TRP A 92 4.83 10.78 10.97
C TRP A 92 5.22 9.56 10.11
N VAL A 93 5.35 9.70 8.78
CA VAL A 93 5.79 8.59 7.91
C VAL A 93 7.26 8.21 8.11
N PRO A 94 8.24 9.15 8.15
CA PRO A 94 9.64 8.80 8.32
C PRO A 94 9.95 7.97 9.58
N PRO A 95 9.47 8.32 10.80
CA PRO A 95 9.70 7.48 11.97
C PRO A 95 8.99 6.13 11.90
N LEU A 96 7.83 6.02 11.25
CA LEU A 96 7.14 4.75 11.04
C LEU A 96 7.93 3.82 10.11
N LEU A 97 8.40 4.32 8.97
CA LEU A 97 9.18 3.53 8.02
C LEU A 97 10.49 3.02 8.64
N ARG A 98 11.19 3.87 9.42
CA ARG A 98 12.39 3.44 10.15
C ARG A 98 12.09 2.33 11.15
N SER A 99 11.01 2.49 11.91
CA SER A 99 10.56 1.52 12.91
C SER A 99 10.12 0.20 12.29
N ALA A 100 9.53 0.23 11.08
CA ALA A 100 8.96 -0.95 10.42
C ALA A 100 10.02 -2.00 10.11
N ARG A 101 11.28 -1.58 9.90
CA ARG A 101 12.43 -2.42 9.53
C ARG A 101 12.15 -3.26 8.27
N ASN A 102 11.43 -2.67 7.33
CA ASN A 102 11.13 -3.27 6.03
C ASN A 102 11.89 -2.51 4.95
N ALA A 103 12.92 -3.13 4.39
CA ALA A 103 13.80 -2.53 3.38
C ALA A 103 13.09 -2.28 2.04
N ALA A 104 12.06 -3.08 1.71
CA ALA A 104 11.36 -2.96 0.44
C ALA A 104 10.63 -1.62 0.28
N ILE A 105 10.16 -1.05 1.40
CA ILE A 105 9.35 0.18 1.45
C ILE A 105 10.11 1.39 1.99
N GLN A 106 11.44 1.32 2.13
CA GLN A 106 12.23 2.52 2.43
C GLN A 106 12.28 3.43 1.19
N PRO A 107 12.58 4.74 1.33
CA PRO A 107 12.63 5.66 0.18
C PRO A 107 13.51 5.21 -1.00
N SER A 108 14.57 4.44 -0.76
CA SER A 108 15.43 3.84 -1.80
C SER A 108 14.99 2.43 -2.25
N GLY A 109 13.99 1.85 -1.59
CA GLY A 109 13.46 0.54 -1.86
C GLY A 109 12.51 0.52 -3.05
N LYS A 110 12.49 -0.60 -3.79
CA LYS A 110 11.67 -0.78 -4.99
C LYS A 110 10.16 -0.65 -4.77
N GLY A 111 9.71 -0.82 -3.53
CA GLY A 111 8.30 -0.77 -3.14
C GLY A 111 7.86 0.61 -2.63
N PHE A 112 8.75 1.61 -2.58
CA PHE A 112 8.37 2.95 -2.14
C PHE A 112 7.90 3.81 -3.32
N CYS A 113 6.74 4.43 -3.16
CA CYS A 113 6.17 5.35 -4.13
C CYS A 113 5.79 6.66 -3.44
N ASP A 114 6.24 7.77 -4.03
CA ASP A 114 5.74 9.11 -3.71
C ASP A 114 4.85 9.55 -4.88
N ALA A 115 3.55 9.64 -4.63
CA ALA A 115 2.55 9.91 -5.65
C ALA A 115 2.65 11.33 -6.22
N SER A 116 3.33 12.26 -5.53
CA SER A 116 3.54 13.62 -6.02
C SER A 116 4.60 13.69 -7.12
N ARG A 117 5.39 12.64 -7.34
CA ARG A 117 6.42 12.64 -8.37
C ARG A 117 5.80 12.74 -9.76
N GLY A 118 6.09 13.85 -10.45
CA GLY A 118 5.54 14.15 -11.78
C GLY A 118 4.32 15.06 -11.75
N VAL A 119 3.77 15.36 -10.56
CA VAL A 119 2.77 16.41 -10.38
C VAL A 119 3.46 17.77 -10.46
N LYS A 120 2.81 18.74 -11.11
CA LYS A 120 3.23 20.15 -11.07
C LYS A 120 2.59 20.80 -9.84
N PRO A 121 3.36 21.12 -8.78
CA PRO A 121 2.77 21.66 -7.56
C PRO A 121 2.19 23.05 -7.78
N LEU A 122 1.04 23.32 -7.17
CA LEU A 122 0.43 24.64 -7.09
C LEU A 122 0.77 25.31 -5.77
N GLN A 123 0.61 26.64 -5.70
CA GLN A 123 0.75 27.41 -4.46
C GLN A 123 2.10 27.22 -3.73
N VAL A 124 3.20 27.01 -4.47
CA VAL A 124 4.55 26.92 -3.90
C VAL A 124 4.94 28.28 -3.30
N PRO A 125 5.26 28.35 -1.99
CA PRO A 125 5.56 29.62 -1.34
C PRO A 125 6.90 30.19 -1.80
N GLN A 126 6.96 31.49 -2.11
CA GLN A 126 8.22 32.17 -2.48
C GLN A 126 9.17 32.36 -1.29
N ARG A 127 8.64 32.33 -0.06
CA ARG A 127 9.42 32.34 1.19
C ARG A 127 8.68 31.53 2.24
N THR A 128 9.36 30.58 2.87
CA THR A 128 8.88 29.90 4.08
C THR A 128 9.18 30.77 5.29
N ASN A 129 8.20 31.54 5.78
CA ASN A 129 8.37 32.32 7.01
C ASN A 129 7.80 31.53 8.19
N ARG A 130 8.54 31.47 9.31
CA ARG A 130 8.21 30.65 10.49
C ARG A 130 6.89 31.07 11.17
N GLY A 131 6.32 32.23 10.81
CA GLY A 131 5.07 32.78 11.35
C GLY A 131 3.78 32.44 10.58
N ALA A 132 3.83 31.63 9.51
CA ALA A 132 2.66 31.38 8.65
C ALA A 132 1.71 30.25 9.15
N GLY A 133 1.90 29.75 10.38
CA GLY A 133 1.05 28.70 10.96
C GLY A 133 1.54 27.27 10.65
N PRO A 134 0.81 26.24 11.10
CA PRO A 134 1.21 24.82 10.96
C PRO A 134 1.07 24.27 9.52
N ASP A 135 0.21 24.86 8.68
CA ASP A 135 -0.08 24.42 7.31
C ASP A 135 0.84 25.09 6.27
N ILE A 136 2.15 25.08 6.52
CA ILE A 136 3.13 25.53 5.52
C ILE A 136 3.58 24.31 4.73
N HIS A 137 3.38 24.32 3.42
CA HIS A 137 3.89 23.30 2.51
C HIS A 137 5.02 23.88 1.66
N PRO A 138 6.30 23.66 2.04
CA PRO A 138 7.44 24.22 1.33
C PRO A 138 7.50 23.82 -0.15
N TYR A 139 6.91 22.68 -0.49
CA TYR A 139 6.90 22.12 -1.84
C TYR A 139 5.60 22.36 -2.62
N GLY A 140 4.70 23.20 -2.09
CA GLY A 140 3.39 23.50 -2.70
C GLY A 140 2.24 22.71 -2.08
N ASN A 141 1.01 23.04 -2.49
CA ASN A 141 -0.20 22.45 -1.93
C ASN A 141 -0.23 20.92 -2.16
N PRO A 142 -0.27 20.10 -1.09
CA PRO A 142 -0.25 18.64 -1.20
C PRO A 142 -1.60 18.05 -1.63
N HIS A 143 -2.69 18.82 -1.62
CA HIS A 143 -4.05 18.35 -1.89
C HIS A 143 -4.37 18.23 -3.39
N TYR A 144 -3.36 17.94 -4.23
CA TYR A 144 -3.49 17.81 -5.68
C TYR A 144 -4.37 16.63 -6.10
N ASN A 145 -4.68 15.71 -5.18
CA ASN A 145 -5.61 14.60 -5.41
C ASN A 145 -7.09 15.04 -5.44
N LEU A 146 -7.38 16.30 -5.13
CA LEU A 146 -8.73 16.88 -5.15
C LEU A 146 -9.00 17.82 -6.34
N ASP A 147 -8.00 18.04 -7.19
CA ASP A 147 -8.10 18.85 -8.43
C ASP A 147 -8.59 18.00 -9.61
#